data_AF-A0A1I2MBM9-F1
#
_entry.id   AF-A0A1I2MBM9-F1
#
_cell.length_a   1.000
_cell.length_b   1.000
_cell.length_c   1.000
_cell.angle_alpha   90.00
_cell.angle_beta   90.00
_cell.angle_gamma   90.00
#
_symmetry.space_group_name_H-M   'P 1'
#
loop_
_entity.id
_entity.type
_entity.pdbx_description
1 polymer ?
#
loop_
_entity_poly.entity_id
_entity_poly.type
_entity_poly.pdbx_seq_one_letter_code
_entity_poly.pdbx_strand_id
1 'polypeptide(L)'
;MHGDAVDTLGIDGVWFDPLWRVEVRLTPLERRLLETWTVRRLAFVAHAGGAALTTTQSYSRLEHSLGVLALVTAFAPDDHLARTTALLHDVGHLPFSHTLEGLGGLEHHSLGRTAIRRLADEVPGIDADQVIAVDEGRVPSVLTSVPGGLKLDHLDSFLRSGQAHGRTQTPPHVLLGRLRLVGGTVDADPDDALELADLAIREALAQRSAANLVPVTVLRDLVGRLLDRGALSPADLARSTEDEVWARLVADPDTATDAELLRRRPQAWRMRTGDGPVPTGALRHTVSRGYLDLPTVGGRALRDPRVAALAAGLPLRVAVTRDGVR
;
A
#
# COMPACT_ATOMS: atom_id res chain seq x y z
N MET A 1 -14.01 33.13 -5.29
CA MET A 1 -12.68 32.84 -5.86
C MET A 1 -12.48 31.36 -5.70
N HIS A 2 -12.66 30.58 -6.76
CA HIS A 2 -12.18 29.21 -6.77
C HIS A 2 -10.66 29.31 -6.81
N GLY A 3 -10.00 28.91 -5.72
CA GLY A 3 -8.56 29.02 -5.62
C GLY A 3 -7.91 28.01 -6.56
N ASP A 4 -6.94 28.44 -7.37
CA ASP A 4 -6.15 27.56 -8.22
C ASP A 4 -5.30 26.53 -7.41
N ALA A 5 -5.31 26.64 -6.08
CA ALA A 5 -4.66 25.71 -5.16
C ALA A 5 -5.61 24.57 -4.78
N VAL A 6 -5.20 23.35 -5.09
CA VAL A 6 -5.91 22.11 -4.76
C VAL A 6 -5.35 21.57 -3.44
N ASP A 7 -6.19 21.51 -2.40
CA ASP A 7 -5.88 20.73 -1.21
C ASP A 7 -6.52 19.34 -1.29
N THR A 8 -6.52 18.60 -0.20
CA THR A 8 -7.10 17.25 -0.17
C THR A 8 -8.62 17.19 -0.21
N LEU A 9 -9.29 18.34 -0.13
CA LEU A 9 -10.72 18.50 -0.37
C LEU A 9 -11.01 18.93 -1.81
N GLY A 10 -9.99 19.09 -2.66
CA GLY A 10 -10.15 19.46 -4.06
C GLY A 10 -10.51 20.94 -4.27
N ILE A 11 -10.96 21.29 -5.47
CA ILE A 11 -11.45 22.64 -5.81
C ILE A 11 -12.98 22.64 -5.65
N ASP A 12 -13.48 23.41 -4.68
CA ASP A 12 -14.90 23.44 -4.30
C ASP A 12 -15.47 22.05 -4.00
N GLY A 13 -14.60 21.11 -3.59
CA GLY A 13 -14.96 19.73 -3.35
C GLY A 13 -15.02 18.79 -4.53
N VAL A 14 -14.49 19.23 -5.66
CA VAL A 14 -14.20 18.35 -6.77
C VAL A 14 -12.72 18.03 -6.69
N TRP A 15 -12.42 16.78 -6.42
CA TRP A 15 -11.06 16.25 -6.45
C TRP A 15 -10.82 15.58 -7.81
N PHE A 16 -9.58 15.63 -8.30
CA PHE A 16 -9.20 15.01 -9.58
C PHE A 16 -8.06 14.02 -9.34
N ASP A 17 -8.27 12.75 -9.70
CA ASP A 17 -7.17 11.77 -9.66
C ASP A 17 -6.26 11.95 -10.89
N PRO A 18 -4.94 12.19 -10.70
CA PRO A 18 -4.04 12.40 -11.84
C PRO A 18 -3.72 11.13 -12.63
N LEU A 19 -3.82 9.94 -12.03
CA LEU A 19 -3.54 8.65 -12.67
C LEU A 19 -4.71 8.22 -13.56
N TRP A 20 -5.91 8.23 -12.98
CA TRP A 20 -7.17 7.79 -13.57
C TRP A 20 -7.85 8.87 -14.41
N ARG A 21 -7.51 10.14 -14.18
CA ARG A 21 -8.15 11.32 -14.79
C ARG A 21 -9.66 11.35 -14.57
N VAL A 22 -10.07 10.99 -13.35
CA VAL A 22 -11.47 10.98 -12.91
C VAL A 22 -11.71 12.15 -11.98
N GLU A 23 -12.75 12.93 -12.28
CA GLU A 23 -13.28 13.93 -11.35
C GLU A 23 -14.21 13.26 -10.34
N VAL A 24 -13.92 13.47 -9.06
CA VAL A 24 -14.70 12.98 -7.94
C VAL A 24 -15.32 14.17 -7.22
N ARG A 25 -16.65 14.30 -7.33
CA ARG A 25 -17.39 15.24 -6.50
C ARG A 25 -17.57 14.65 -5.10
N LEU A 26 -16.84 15.20 -4.14
CA LEU A 26 -16.84 14.69 -2.76
C LEU A 26 -18.18 14.97 -2.08
N THR A 27 -18.77 13.92 -1.51
CA THR A 27 -19.97 14.03 -0.67
C THR A 27 -19.66 14.76 0.64
N PRO A 28 -20.66 15.28 1.36
CA PRO A 28 -20.42 15.89 2.67
C PRO A 28 -19.76 14.94 3.67
N LEU A 29 -20.03 13.64 3.60
CA LEU A 29 -19.39 12.65 4.46
C LEU A 29 -17.91 12.46 4.09
N GLU A 30 -17.61 12.30 2.80
CA GLU A 30 -16.23 12.13 2.31
C GLU A 30 -15.34 13.32 2.66
N ARG A 31 -15.87 14.55 2.59
CA ARG A 31 -15.13 15.76 3.01
C ARG A 31 -14.80 15.72 4.50
N ARG A 32 -15.80 15.43 5.36
CA ARG A 32 -15.58 15.31 6.81
C ARG A 32 -14.55 14.24 7.14
N LEU A 33 -14.59 13.10 6.44
CA LEU A 33 -13.60 12.04 6.59
C LEU A 33 -12.19 12.54 6.25
N LEU A 34 -12.04 13.22 5.12
CA LEU A 34 -10.77 13.80 4.65
C LEU A 34 -10.23 14.94 5.53
N GLU A 35 -11.05 15.50 6.41
CA GLU A 35 -10.65 16.47 7.44
C GLU A 35 -10.17 15.81 8.74
N THR A 36 -10.51 14.53 8.98
CA THR A 36 -10.07 13.82 10.19
C THR A 36 -8.59 13.49 10.14
N TRP A 37 -7.92 13.52 11.30
CA TRP A 37 -6.52 13.11 11.39
C TRP A 37 -6.33 11.64 10.98
N THR A 38 -7.26 10.75 11.30
CA THR A 38 -7.18 9.32 10.95
C THR A 38 -6.98 9.11 9.44
N VAL A 39 -7.70 9.86 8.59
CA VAL A 39 -7.54 9.80 7.13
C VAL A 39 -6.38 10.68 6.67
N ARG A 40 -6.24 11.90 7.21
CA ARG A 40 -5.16 12.84 6.84
C ARG A 40 -3.77 12.29 7.09
N ARG A 41 -3.61 11.50 8.14
CA ARG A 41 -2.37 10.79 8.49
C ARG A 41 -1.85 9.95 7.33
N LEU A 42 -2.72 9.38 6.49
CA LEU A 42 -2.33 8.57 5.35
C LEU A 42 -1.50 9.33 4.30
N ALA A 43 -1.55 10.68 4.28
CA ALA A 43 -0.67 11.49 3.45
C ALA A 43 0.81 11.41 3.87
N PHE A 44 1.08 10.95 5.10
CA PHE A 44 2.40 10.82 5.69
C PHE A 44 2.82 9.35 5.90
N VAL A 45 2.12 8.43 5.20
CA VAL A 45 2.43 7.01 5.16
C VAL A 45 2.65 6.64 3.69
N ALA A 46 3.89 6.28 3.33
CA ALA A 46 4.24 5.90 1.98
C ALA A 46 3.64 4.55 1.62
N HIS A 47 2.94 4.45 0.50
CA HIS A 47 2.31 3.21 0.07
C HIS A 47 3.35 2.09 -0.16
N ALA A 48 4.48 2.42 -0.79
CA ALA A 48 5.57 1.48 -1.05
C ALA A 48 6.39 1.09 0.21
N GLY A 49 6.02 1.61 1.38
CA GLY A 49 6.68 1.32 2.64
C GLY A 49 8.17 1.68 2.62
N GLY A 50 9.02 0.80 3.14
CA GLY A 50 10.47 1.02 3.17
C GLY A 50 11.09 1.23 1.79
N ALA A 51 10.50 0.68 0.72
CA ALA A 51 11.01 0.88 -0.63
C ALA A 51 10.93 2.34 -1.08
N ALA A 52 10.05 3.17 -0.51
CA ALA A 52 9.97 4.60 -0.79
C ALA A 52 11.29 5.33 -0.47
N LEU A 53 12.14 4.79 0.41
CA LEU A 53 13.45 5.36 0.73
C LEU A 53 14.49 5.19 -0.37
N THR A 54 14.30 4.23 -1.29
CA THR A 54 15.33 3.84 -2.27
C THR A 54 14.81 3.71 -3.70
N THR A 55 13.53 4.01 -3.93
CA THR A 55 12.86 3.94 -5.23
C THR A 55 12.12 5.24 -5.53
N THR A 56 11.62 5.37 -6.76
CA THR A 56 10.79 6.51 -7.19
C THR A 56 9.32 6.37 -6.78
N GLN A 57 8.94 5.32 -6.04
CA GLN A 57 7.58 5.16 -5.54
C GLN A 57 7.35 6.05 -4.30
N SER A 58 7.01 7.30 -4.54
CA SER A 58 6.87 8.32 -3.48
C SER A 58 5.43 8.63 -3.06
N TYR A 59 4.43 7.98 -3.67
CA TYR A 59 3.03 8.26 -3.36
C TYR A 59 2.61 7.67 -2.01
N SER A 60 1.69 8.36 -1.36
CA SER A 60 1.15 8.08 -0.05
C SER A 60 -0.04 7.11 -0.11
N ARG A 61 -0.40 6.54 1.03
CA ARG A 61 -1.64 5.77 1.17
C ARG A 61 -2.88 6.59 0.94
N LEU A 62 -2.83 7.89 1.23
CA LEU A 62 -3.95 8.77 0.92
C LEU A 62 -4.16 8.89 -0.59
N GLU A 63 -3.10 9.07 -1.38
CA GLU A 63 -3.20 9.12 -2.84
C GLU A 63 -3.75 7.81 -3.40
N HIS A 64 -3.38 6.68 -2.81
CA HIS A 64 -3.94 5.38 -3.13
C HIS A 64 -5.45 5.29 -2.77
N SER A 65 -5.84 5.62 -1.53
CA SER A 65 -7.26 5.62 -1.11
C SER A 65 -8.14 6.54 -1.96
N LEU A 66 -7.64 7.71 -2.35
CA LEU A 66 -8.33 8.61 -3.28
C LEU A 66 -8.40 8.02 -4.69
N GLY A 67 -7.36 7.32 -5.15
CA GLY A 67 -7.38 6.56 -6.40
C GLY A 67 -8.42 5.45 -6.42
N VAL A 68 -8.54 4.68 -5.33
CA VAL A 68 -9.58 3.67 -5.16
C VAL A 68 -10.97 4.32 -5.13
N LEU A 69 -11.13 5.48 -4.47
CA LEU A 69 -12.37 6.26 -4.54
C LEU A 69 -12.69 6.69 -5.98
N ALA A 70 -11.68 7.08 -6.77
CA ALA A 70 -11.84 7.42 -8.18
C ALA A 70 -12.35 6.21 -9.00
N LEU A 71 -11.79 5.03 -8.75
CA LEU A 71 -12.24 3.77 -9.37
C LEU A 71 -13.67 3.43 -8.99
N VAL A 72 -14.03 3.52 -7.71
CA VAL A 72 -15.43 3.32 -7.28
C VAL A 72 -16.35 4.36 -7.93
N THR A 73 -15.91 5.61 -8.07
CA THR A 73 -16.67 6.66 -8.78
C THR A 73 -16.90 6.29 -10.25
N ALA A 74 -15.93 5.68 -10.92
CA ALA A 74 -16.04 5.28 -12.31
C ALA A 74 -16.97 4.06 -12.51
N PHE A 75 -16.95 3.09 -11.60
CA PHE A 75 -17.71 1.84 -11.75
C PHE A 75 -19.07 1.82 -11.04
N ALA A 76 -19.20 2.52 -9.91
CA ALA A 76 -20.40 2.55 -9.07
C ALA A 76 -20.53 3.91 -8.35
N PRO A 77 -20.80 5.00 -9.10
CA PRO A 77 -20.80 6.37 -8.55
C PRO A 77 -21.78 6.58 -7.39
N ASP A 78 -22.90 5.84 -7.37
CA ASP A 78 -23.96 5.97 -6.37
C ASP A 78 -23.77 5.01 -5.16
N ASP A 79 -22.74 4.16 -5.15
CA ASP A 79 -22.44 3.26 -4.04
C ASP A 79 -21.67 3.99 -2.93
N HIS A 80 -22.41 4.76 -2.12
CA HIS A 80 -21.84 5.54 -1.01
C HIS A 80 -21.12 4.69 0.04
N LEU A 81 -21.52 3.43 0.23
CA LEU A 81 -20.86 2.52 1.16
C LEU A 81 -19.49 2.11 0.62
N ALA A 82 -19.40 1.70 -0.66
CA ALA A 82 -18.12 1.40 -1.29
C ALA A 82 -17.21 2.63 -1.36
N ARG A 83 -17.74 3.81 -1.66
CA ARG A 83 -16.96 5.07 -1.67
C ARG A 83 -16.37 5.39 -0.30
N THR A 84 -17.18 5.24 0.75
CA THR A 84 -16.72 5.43 2.14
C THR A 84 -15.66 4.39 2.50
N THR A 85 -15.87 3.12 2.12
CA THR A 85 -14.92 2.04 2.37
C THR A 85 -13.60 2.26 1.61
N ALA A 86 -13.64 2.76 0.38
CA ALA A 86 -12.45 3.09 -0.42
C ALA A 86 -11.56 4.13 0.29
N LEU A 87 -12.15 5.13 0.94
CA LEU A 87 -11.37 6.11 1.72
C LEU A 87 -10.80 5.54 3.03
N LEU A 88 -11.43 4.51 3.58
CA LEU A 88 -11.15 4.02 4.93
C LEU A 88 -10.34 2.71 4.97
N HIS A 89 -10.28 1.94 3.87
CA HIS A 89 -9.64 0.62 3.86
C HIS A 89 -8.19 0.62 4.38
N ASP A 90 -7.49 1.74 4.18
CA ASP A 90 -6.07 1.87 4.46
C ASP A 90 -5.74 2.55 5.81
N VAL A 91 -6.74 3.01 6.58
CA VAL A 91 -6.52 3.80 7.82
C VAL A 91 -5.78 3.04 8.92
N GLY A 92 -5.74 1.72 8.83
CA GLY A 92 -5.02 0.84 9.76
C GLY A 92 -3.52 0.74 9.52
N HIS A 93 -2.99 1.28 8.42
CA HIS A 93 -1.59 1.08 8.07
C HIS A 93 -0.62 1.83 8.97
N LEU A 94 0.46 1.12 9.32
CA LEU A 94 1.60 1.64 10.05
C LEU A 94 2.46 2.56 9.17
N PRO A 95 3.31 3.43 9.76
CA PRO A 95 4.42 4.05 9.03
C PRO A 95 5.21 3.01 8.27
N PHE A 96 5.63 3.32 7.04
CA PHE A 96 6.25 2.37 6.13
C PHE A 96 5.37 1.16 5.81
N SER A 97 4.05 1.26 5.92
CA SER A 97 3.11 0.29 5.34
C SER A 97 3.31 -1.13 5.90
N HIS A 98 3.24 -2.16 5.06
CA HIS A 98 3.52 -3.55 5.43
C HIS A 98 4.94 -3.80 5.96
N THR A 99 5.86 -2.83 5.83
CA THR A 99 7.25 -3.01 6.28
C THR A 99 7.32 -3.35 7.76
N LEU A 100 6.53 -2.68 8.60
CA LEU A 100 6.56 -2.83 10.05
C LEU A 100 5.50 -3.79 10.58
N GLU A 101 4.73 -4.43 9.71
CA GLU A 101 3.68 -5.37 10.10
C GLU A 101 4.22 -6.56 10.89
N GLY A 102 3.46 -6.98 11.91
CA GLY A 102 3.81 -8.01 12.87
C GLY A 102 4.75 -7.55 14.00
N LEU A 103 5.42 -6.40 13.88
CA LEU A 103 6.23 -5.87 14.97
C LEU A 103 5.33 -5.41 16.13
N GLY A 104 5.67 -5.82 17.35
CA GLY A 104 4.84 -5.51 18.53
C GLY A 104 3.41 -6.09 18.47
N GLY A 105 3.17 -7.09 17.63
CA GLY A 105 1.83 -7.68 17.42
C GLY A 105 0.86 -6.80 16.62
N LEU A 106 1.37 -5.78 15.91
CA LEU A 106 0.56 -4.85 15.13
C LEU A 106 0.22 -5.42 13.75
N GLU A 107 -1.07 -5.44 13.42
CA GLU A 107 -1.59 -5.89 12.12
C GLU A 107 -2.56 -4.82 11.58
N HIS A 108 -2.37 -4.40 10.33
CA HIS A 108 -3.09 -3.24 9.80
C HIS A 108 -4.61 -3.45 9.75
N HIS A 109 -5.11 -4.64 9.39
CA HIS A 109 -6.55 -4.93 9.42
C HIS A 109 -7.17 -4.78 10.82
N SER A 110 -6.44 -5.16 11.88
CA SER A 110 -6.92 -5.01 13.27
C SER A 110 -6.94 -3.55 13.72
N LEU A 111 -5.93 -2.79 13.30
CA LEU A 111 -5.84 -1.36 13.53
C LEU A 111 -6.93 -0.60 12.75
N GLY A 112 -7.17 -1.00 11.50
CA GLY A 112 -8.18 -0.43 10.61
C GLY A 112 -9.58 -0.57 11.18
N ARG A 113 -9.97 -1.77 11.63
CA ARG A 113 -11.24 -1.99 12.33
C ARG A 113 -11.42 -1.08 13.54
N THR A 114 -10.38 -0.96 14.36
CA THR A 114 -10.41 -0.09 15.55
C THR A 114 -10.56 1.38 15.16
N ALA A 115 -9.81 1.84 14.15
CA ALA A 115 -9.86 3.20 13.65
C ALA A 115 -11.22 3.55 13.00
N ILE A 116 -11.80 2.63 12.22
CA ILE A 116 -13.12 2.81 11.59
C ILE A 116 -14.22 2.94 12.65
N ARG A 117 -14.20 2.08 13.69
CA ARG A 117 -15.18 2.18 14.79
C ARG A 117 -15.07 3.51 15.53
N ARG A 118 -13.84 3.92 15.86
CA ARG A 118 -13.60 5.21 16.51
C ARG A 118 -14.06 6.38 15.62
N LEU A 119 -13.79 6.32 14.32
CA LEU A 119 -14.25 7.34 13.37
C LEU A 119 -15.78 7.42 13.32
N ALA A 120 -16.49 6.30 13.43
CA ALA A 120 -17.96 6.31 13.45
C ALA A 120 -18.53 6.98 14.70
N ASP A 121 -17.81 6.95 15.83
CA ASP A 121 -18.19 7.71 17.04
C ASP A 121 -17.98 9.23 16.85
N GLU A 122 -16.96 9.61 16.08
CA GLU A 122 -16.54 11.02 15.87
C GLU A 122 -17.26 11.69 14.68
N VAL A 123 -17.63 10.92 13.66
CA VAL A 123 -18.17 11.42 12.38
C VAL A 123 -19.53 10.78 12.08
N PRO A 124 -20.63 11.55 12.17
CA PRO A 124 -21.96 11.05 11.85
C PRO A 124 -22.10 10.61 10.39
N GLY A 125 -22.80 9.49 10.18
CA GLY A 125 -23.11 8.92 8.87
C GLY A 125 -22.25 7.73 8.45
N ILE A 126 -21.33 7.27 9.30
CA ILE A 126 -20.55 6.04 9.08
C ILE A 126 -21.27 4.87 9.75
N ASP A 127 -21.60 3.85 8.97
CA ASP A 127 -21.95 2.52 9.50
C ASP A 127 -20.67 1.68 9.56
N ALA A 128 -20.03 1.66 10.73
CA ALA A 128 -18.74 0.99 10.92
C ALA A 128 -18.80 -0.51 10.58
N ASP A 129 -19.89 -1.19 10.95
CA ASP A 129 -20.00 -2.64 10.75
C ASP A 129 -20.18 -2.98 9.27
N GLN A 130 -20.94 -2.16 8.52
CA GLN A 130 -21.05 -2.32 7.07
C GLN A 130 -19.73 -2.00 6.36
N VAL A 131 -19.05 -0.91 6.71
CA VAL A 131 -17.74 -0.56 6.12
C VAL A 131 -16.72 -1.68 6.35
N ILE A 132 -16.62 -2.18 7.58
CA ILE A 132 -15.71 -3.30 7.91
C ILE A 132 -16.12 -4.57 7.17
N ALA A 133 -17.42 -4.85 7.03
CA ALA A 133 -17.87 -6.03 6.29
C ALA A 133 -17.51 -5.96 4.79
N VAL A 134 -17.56 -4.78 4.18
CA VAL A 134 -17.11 -4.56 2.80
C VAL A 134 -15.59 -4.74 2.70
N ASP A 135 -14.84 -4.08 3.56
CA ASP A 135 -13.36 -4.13 3.59
C ASP A 135 -12.83 -5.56 3.73
N GLU A 136 -13.46 -6.37 4.59
CA GLU A 136 -13.10 -7.76 4.82
C GLU A 136 -13.65 -8.74 3.76
N GLY A 137 -14.39 -8.26 2.76
CA GLY A 137 -15.00 -9.11 1.74
C GLY A 137 -16.12 -10.02 2.26
N ARG A 138 -16.73 -9.68 3.40
CA ARG A 138 -17.85 -10.44 3.98
C ARG A 138 -19.18 -10.15 3.29
N VAL A 139 -19.28 -9.05 2.55
CA VAL A 139 -20.42 -8.71 1.72
C VAL A 139 -19.98 -8.40 0.28
N PRO A 140 -20.84 -8.66 -0.72
CA PRO A 140 -20.56 -8.28 -2.10
C PRO A 140 -20.40 -6.77 -2.25
N SER A 141 -19.38 -6.34 -3.00
CA SER A 141 -19.11 -4.93 -3.31
C SER A 141 -18.26 -4.83 -4.57
N VAL A 142 -18.23 -3.66 -5.20
CA VAL A 142 -17.26 -3.37 -6.27
C VAL A 142 -15.80 -3.37 -5.80
N LEU A 143 -15.58 -3.29 -4.48
CA LEU A 143 -14.25 -3.38 -3.87
C LEU A 143 -13.80 -4.82 -3.60
N THR A 144 -14.69 -5.81 -3.72
CA THR A 144 -14.42 -7.19 -3.32
C THR A 144 -14.47 -8.10 -4.55
N SER A 145 -13.41 -8.87 -4.77
CA SER A 145 -13.30 -9.80 -5.89
C SER A 145 -13.55 -11.25 -5.45
N VAL A 146 -13.69 -12.15 -6.42
CA VAL A 146 -13.59 -13.59 -6.12
C VAL A 146 -12.16 -13.91 -5.63
N PRO A 147 -11.95 -14.95 -4.81
CA PRO A 147 -10.62 -15.29 -4.32
C PRO A 147 -9.57 -15.42 -5.44
N GLY A 148 -8.48 -14.64 -5.34
CA GLY A 148 -7.41 -14.57 -6.34
C GLY A 148 -7.71 -13.70 -7.57
N GLY A 149 -8.88 -13.06 -7.63
CA GLY A 149 -9.25 -12.11 -8.66
C GLY A 149 -8.76 -10.70 -8.35
N LEU A 150 -8.35 -9.97 -9.39
CA LEU A 150 -7.92 -8.58 -9.27
C LEU A 150 -9.07 -7.69 -8.79
N LYS A 151 -8.94 -7.12 -7.58
CA LYS A 151 -9.85 -6.12 -7.00
C LYS A 151 -9.37 -4.69 -7.29
N LEU A 152 -10.24 -3.70 -7.10
CA LEU A 152 -9.94 -2.28 -7.40
C LEU A 152 -8.77 -1.71 -6.59
N ASP A 153 -8.62 -2.11 -5.33
CA ASP A 153 -7.45 -1.79 -4.49
C ASP A 153 -6.14 -2.21 -5.20
N HIS A 154 -6.01 -3.49 -5.55
CA HIS A 154 -4.82 -3.98 -6.25
C HIS A 154 -4.66 -3.38 -7.65
N LEU A 155 -5.75 -3.07 -8.36
CA LEU A 155 -5.71 -2.38 -9.64
C LEU A 155 -5.04 -1.00 -9.54
N ASP A 156 -5.45 -0.18 -8.55
CA ASP A 156 -4.79 1.11 -8.30
C ASP A 156 -3.33 0.92 -7.92
N SER A 157 -3.05 0.01 -6.99
CA SER A 157 -1.68 -0.28 -6.55
C SER A 157 -0.76 -0.66 -7.72
N PHE A 158 -1.18 -1.58 -8.59
CA PHE A 158 -0.38 -2.05 -9.72
C PHE A 158 -0.17 -0.98 -10.79
N LEU A 159 -1.19 -0.19 -11.13
CA LEU A 159 -1.04 0.84 -12.16
C LEU A 159 -0.34 2.09 -11.63
N ARG A 160 -0.54 2.46 -10.37
CA ARG A 160 0.17 3.58 -9.73
C ARG A 160 1.65 3.26 -9.56
N SER A 161 1.99 2.08 -9.06
CA SER A 161 3.37 1.58 -9.04
C SER A 161 3.94 1.44 -10.46
N GLY A 162 3.16 0.87 -11.37
CA GLY A 162 3.53 0.70 -12.77
C GLY A 162 3.93 2.03 -13.40
N GLN A 163 3.10 3.06 -13.24
CA GLN A 163 3.36 4.41 -13.74
C GLN A 163 4.61 5.03 -13.09
N ALA A 164 4.75 4.95 -11.76
CA ALA A 164 5.89 5.50 -11.03
C ALA A 164 7.24 4.86 -11.43
N HIS A 165 7.21 3.63 -11.94
CA HIS A 165 8.39 2.91 -12.43
C HIS A 165 8.54 2.90 -13.96
N GLY A 166 7.61 3.50 -14.71
CA GLY A 166 7.61 3.45 -16.18
C GLY A 166 7.38 2.05 -16.76
N ARG A 167 6.53 1.23 -16.10
CA ARG A 167 6.14 -0.12 -16.52
C ARG A 167 4.80 -0.16 -17.25
N THR A 168 4.01 0.89 -17.18
CA THR A 168 2.74 1.03 -17.93
C THR A 168 3.03 1.16 -19.42
N GLN A 169 2.31 0.41 -20.24
CA GLN A 169 2.38 0.54 -21.70
C GLN A 169 1.24 1.42 -22.19
N THR A 170 0.05 1.17 -21.67
CA THR A 170 -1.16 1.95 -21.89
C THR A 170 -1.33 2.96 -20.75
N PRO A 171 -1.65 4.24 -21.05
CA PRO A 171 -1.98 5.20 -19.99
C PRO A 171 -3.15 4.68 -19.12
N PRO A 172 -3.04 4.69 -17.78
CA PRO A 172 -4.05 4.08 -16.89
C PRO A 172 -5.49 4.54 -17.13
N HIS A 173 -5.71 5.84 -17.38
CA HIS A 173 -7.04 6.38 -17.72
C HIS A 173 -7.61 5.84 -19.05
N VAL A 174 -6.77 5.48 -20.02
CA VAL A 174 -7.21 4.87 -21.29
C VAL A 174 -7.63 3.42 -21.03
N LEU A 175 -6.85 2.70 -20.21
CA LEU A 175 -7.18 1.34 -19.80
C LEU A 175 -8.51 1.32 -19.05
N LEU A 176 -8.70 2.21 -18.07
CA LEU A 176 -9.93 2.33 -17.28
C LEU A 176 -11.20 2.38 -18.15
N GLY A 177 -11.17 3.14 -19.26
CA GLY A 177 -12.30 3.25 -20.18
C GLY A 177 -12.69 1.96 -20.93
N ARG A 178 -11.88 0.89 -20.80
CA ARG A 178 -12.10 -0.43 -21.43
C ARG A 178 -12.36 -1.54 -20.42
N LEU A 179 -12.02 -1.32 -19.15
CA LEU A 179 -12.20 -2.29 -18.07
C LEU A 179 -13.66 -2.42 -17.67
N ARG A 180 -13.99 -3.59 -17.10
CA ARG A 180 -15.30 -3.93 -16.55
C ARG A 180 -15.13 -4.57 -15.18
N LEU A 181 -16.24 -4.69 -14.44
CA LEU A 181 -16.30 -5.53 -13.24
C LEU A 181 -17.27 -6.68 -13.46
N VAL A 182 -16.82 -7.90 -13.18
CA VAL A 182 -17.65 -9.12 -13.15
C VAL A 182 -17.59 -9.70 -11.75
N GLY A 183 -18.68 -9.56 -11.00
CA GLY A 183 -18.72 -9.97 -9.59
C GLY A 183 -17.62 -9.29 -8.76
N GLY A 184 -17.41 -7.98 -8.98
CA GLY A 184 -16.39 -7.16 -8.32
C GLY A 184 -14.93 -7.45 -8.72
N THR A 185 -14.70 -8.42 -9.61
CA THR A 185 -13.36 -8.70 -10.18
C THR A 185 -13.15 -7.90 -11.45
N VAL A 186 -11.96 -7.32 -11.62
CA VAL A 186 -11.57 -6.61 -12.83
C VAL A 186 -11.56 -7.58 -14.02
N ASP A 187 -12.38 -7.27 -15.02
CA ASP A 187 -12.48 -7.99 -16.28
C ASP A 187 -11.99 -7.09 -17.43
N ALA A 188 -11.23 -7.67 -18.34
CA ALA A 188 -10.64 -6.95 -19.46
C ALA A 188 -10.68 -7.79 -20.75
N ASP A 189 -10.50 -7.11 -21.88
CA ASP A 189 -10.25 -7.79 -23.15
C ASP A 189 -8.85 -8.47 -23.10
N PRO A 190 -8.58 -9.49 -23.95
CA PRO A 190 -7.38 -10.32 -23.81
C PRO A 190 -6.06 -9.54 -23.74
N ASP A 191 -5.88 -8.51 -24.57
CA ASP A 191 -4.65 -7.73 -24.62
C ASP A 191 -4.45 -6.88 -23.35
N ASP A 192 -5.49 -6.19 -22.91
CA ASP A 192 -5.49 -5.38 -21.68
C ASP A 192 -5.29 -6.26 -20.44
N ALA A 193 -5.87 -7.48 -20.42
CA ALA A 193 -5.69 -8.44 -19.34
C ALA A 193 -4.23 -8.94 -19.23
N LEU A 194 -3.54 -9.11 -20.36
CA LEU A 194 -2.13 -9.47 -20.40
C LEU A 194 -1.24 -8.35 -19.85
N GLU A 195 -1.53 -7.09 -20.18
CA GLU A 195 -0.81 -5.93 -19.62
C GLU A 195 -0.98 -5.87 -18.09
N LEU A 196 -2.21 -5.99 -17.59
CA LEU A 196 -2.49 -6.02 -16.15
C LEU A 196 -1.78 -7.17 -15.43
N ALA A 197 -1.76 -8.37 -16.03
CA ALA A 197 -1.04 -9.51 -15.48
C ALA A 197 0.47 -9.27 -15.44
N ASP A 198 1.04 -8.66 -16.48
CA ASP A 198 2.46 -8.31 -16.52
C ASP A 198 2.83 -7.29 -15.43
N LEU A 199 1.97 -6.29 -15.18
CA LEU A 199 2.13 -5.34 -14.08
C LEU A 199 2.11 -6.02 -12.71
N ALA A 200 1.14 -6.90 -12.45
CA ALA A 200 1.07 -7.66 -11.20
C ALA A 200 2.33 -8.50 -10.96
N ILE A 201 2.81 -9.18 -12.01
CA ILE A 201 4.04 -10.01 -11.96
C ILE A 201 5.28 -9.14 -11.72
N ARG A 202 5.40 -7.99 -12.40
CA ARG A 202 6.51 -7.06 -12.20
C ARG A 202 6.50 -6.43 -10.82
N GLU A 203 5.33 -6.16 -10.27
CA GLU A 203 5.19 -5.66 -8.90
C GLU A 203 5.67 -6.72 -7.90
N ALA A 204 5.22 -7.97 -8.03
CA ALA A 204 5.70 -9.07 -7.18
C ALA A 204 7.23 -9.30 -7.31
N LEU A 205 7.81 -9.14 -8.50
CA LEU A 205 9.26 -9.19 -8.71
C LEU A 205 9.97 -7.98 -8.04
N ALA A 206 9.41 -6.79 -8.15
CA ALA A 206 9.94 -5.58 -7.54
C ALA A 206 9.96 -5.68 -6.01
N GLN A 207 8.89 -6.22 -5.41
CA GLN A 207 8.79 -6.51 -3.98
C GLN A 207 9.84 -7.53 -3.50
N ARG A 208 10.40 -8.34 -4.40
CA ARG A 208 11.47 -9.30 -4.11
C ARG A 208 12.87 -8.79 -4.46
N SER A 209 12.96 -7.60 -5.04
CA SER A 209 14.24 -7.00 -5.43
C SER A 209 15.02 -6.48 -4.23
N ALA A 210 16.32 -6.27 -4.40
CA ALA A 210 17.16 -5.64 -3.38
C ALA A 210 16.66 -4.22 -3.03
N ALA A 211 16.12 -3.48 -4.01
CA ALA A 211 15.59 -2.14 -3.79
C ALA A 211 14.38 -2.13 -2.83
N ASN A 212 13.60 -3.20 -2.76
CA ASN A 212 12.53 -3.32 -1.76
C ASN A 212 13.04 -3.97 -0.46
N LEU A 213 13.71 -5.13 -0.56
CA LEU A 213 13.99 -5.95 0.60
C LEU A 213 15.13 -5.44 1.47
N VAL A 214 16.07 -4.65 0.94
CA VAL A 214 17.10 -3.98 1.76
C VAL A 214 16.46 -2.99 2.75
N PRO A 215 15.74 -1.94 2.32
CA PRO A 215 15.15 -1.01 3.27
C PRO A 215 14.11 -1.67 4.17
N VAL A 216 13.33 -2.65 3.67
CA VAL A 216 12.40 -3.41 4.52
C VAL A 216 13.14 -4.13 5.65
N THR A 217 14.21 -4.86 5.34
CA THR A 217 14.95 -5.63 6.33
C THR A 217 15.62 -4.72 7.36
N VAL A 218 16.26 -3.63 6.90
CA VAL A 218 16.95 -2.69 7.79
C VAL A 218 15.94 -1.95 8.68
N LEU A 219 14.86 -1.38 8.12
CA LEU A 219 13.85 -0.67 8.91
C LEU A 219 13.20 -1.56 9.97
N ARG A 220 12.86 -2.79 9.63
CA ARG A 220 12.28 -3.75 10.58
C ARG A 220 13.19 -4.00 11.77
N ASP A 221 14.48 -4.18 11.50
CA ASP A 221 15.47 -4.38 12.54
C ASP A 221 15.60 -3.14 13.43
N LEU A 222 15.74 -1.95 12.85
CA LEU A 222 15.91 -0.71 13.64
C LEU A 222 14.69 -0.39 14.50
N VAL A 223 13.49 -0.48 13.93
CA VAL A 223 12.25 -0.28 14.70
C VAL A 223 12.08 -1.38 15.74
N GLY A 224 12.44 -2.63 15.41
CA GLY A 224 12.47 -3.75 16.36
C GLY A 224 13.32 -3.45 17.59
N ARG A 225 14.55 -2.95 17.40
CA ARG A 225 15.43 -2.54 18.51
C ARG A 225 14.81 -1.47 19.41
N LEU A 226 14.13 -0.48 18.83
CA LEU A 226 13.43 0.55 19.62
C LEU A 226 12.27 -0.04 20.43
N LEU A 227 11.49 -0.96 19.84
CA LEU A 227 10.39 -1.65 20.52
C LEU A 227 10.90 -2.55 21.66
N ASP A 228 11.91 -3.37 21.40
CA ASP A 228 12.47 -4.33 22.36
C ASP A 228 13.05 -3.64 23.60
N ARG A 229 13.62 -2.45 23.44
CA ARG A 229 14.15 -1.63 24.52
C ARG A 229 13.11 -0.71 25.17
N GLY A 230 11.89 -0.64 24.64
CA GLY A 230 10.84 0.26 25.11
C GLY A 230 11.05 1.75 24.77
N ALA A 231 11.96 2.08 23.86
CA ALA A 231 12.17 3.44 23.36
C ALA A 231 11.04 3.91 22.41
N LEU A 232 10.27 2.95 21.88
CA LEU A 232 9.03 3.15 21.14
C LEU A 232 8.01 2.13 21.65
N SER A 233 6.76 2.54 21.89
CA SER A 233 5.69 1.61 22.22
C SER A 233 4.94 1.17 20.94
N PRO A 234 4.34 -0.04 20.89
CA PRO A 234 3.49 -0.44 19.76
C PRO A 234 2.33 0.53 19.52
N ALA A 235 1.75 1.07 20.59
CA ALA A 235 0.66 2.04 20.51
C ALA A 235 1.09 3.37 19.89
N ASP A 236 2.31 3.84 20.20
CA ASP A 236 2.87 5.04 19.57
C ASP A 236 3.19 4.79 18.11
N LEU A 237 3.83 3.66 17.79
CA LEU A 237 4.12 3.28 16.41
C LEU A 237 2.85 3.25 15.54
N ALA A 238 1.75 2.70 16.07
CA ALA A 238 0.49 2.61 15.37
C ALA A 238 -0.14 3.98 15.04
N ARG A 239 0.13 5.01 15.86
CA ARG A 239 -0.40 6.37 15.65
C ARG A 239 0.54 7.26 14.86
N SER A 240 1.81 6.90 14.77
CA SER A 240 2.83 7.77 14.18
C SER A 240 2.73 7.91 12.67
N THR A 241 3.42 8.91 12.13
CA THR A 241 3.76 9.07 10.72
C THR A 241 5.20 8.60 10.46
N GLU A 242 5.61 8.53 9.18
CA GLU A 242 6.98 8.12 8.84
C GLU A 242 8.06 9.08 9.34
N ASP A 243 7.81 10.39 9.29
CA ASP A 243 8.76 11.39 9.76
C ASP A 243 8.97 11.33 11.28
N GLU A 244 7.92 11.05 12.06
CA GLU A 244 8.01 10.86 13.51
C GLU A 244 8.81 9.60 13.87
N VAL A 245 8.57 8.47 13.18
CA VAL A 245 9.35 7.25 13.38
C VAL A 245 10.80 7.48 12.97
N TRP A 246 11.02 8.13 11.83
CA TRP A 246 12.36 8.43 11.34
C TRP A 246 13.14 9.34 12.29
N ALA A 247 12.49 10.36 12.86
CA ALA A 247 13.10 11.26 13.84
C ALA A 247 13.58 10.48 15.07
N ARG A 248 12.78 9.52 15.57
CA ARG A 248 13.18 8.65 16.68
C ARG A 248 14.38 7.77 16.33
N LEU A 249 14.39 7.19 15.13
CA LEU A 249 15.50 6.36 14.63
C LEU A 249 16.82 7.14 14.55
N VAL A 250 16.79 8.41 14.16
CA VAL A 250 18.00 9.24 14.06
C VAL A 250 18.43 9.78 15.44
N ALA A 251 17.50 9.99 16.36
CA ALA A 251 17.80 10.50 17.70
C ALA A 251 18.33 9.42 18.67
N ASP A 252 18.01 8.15 18.44
CA ASP A 252 18.43 7.05 19.33
C ASP A 252 19.84 6.53 18.98
N PRO A 253 20.79 6.50 19.94
CA PRO A 253 22.18 6.09 19.68
C PRO A 253 22.36 4.69 19.10
N ASP A 254 21.45 3.74 19.38
CA ASP A 254 21.56 2.36 18.93
C ASP A 254 21.09 2.17 17.47
N THR A 255 20.36 3.15 16.93
CA THR A 255 19.77 3.08 15.59
C THR A 255 20.26 4.17 14.64
N ALA A 256 20.75 5.30 15.17
CA ALA A 256 21.12 6.48 14.39
C ALA A 256 22.09 6.19 13.24
N THR A 257 23.18 5.46 13.50
CA THR A 257 24.19 5.16 12.48
C THR A 257 23.60 4.39 11.29
N ASP A 258 22.73 3.42 11.56
CA ASP A 258 22.13 2.57 10.54
C ASP A 258 21.01 3.28 9.78
N ALA A 259 20.21 4.07 10.50
CA ALA A 259 19.19 4.91 9.90
C ALA A 259 19.83 5.91 8.92
N GLU A 260 20.89 6.60 9.35
CA GLU A 260 21.64 7.52 8.48
C GLU A 260 22.28 6.80 7.29
N LEU A 261 22.87 5.62 7.51
CA LEU A 261 23.47 4.82 6.43
C LEU A 261 22.43 4.41 5.39
N LEU A 262 21.28 3.89 5.85
CA LEU A 262 20.17 3.51 4.96
C LEU A 262 19.70 4.68 4.09
N ARG A 263 19.51 5.86 4.68
CA ARG A 263 18.98 7.03 3.96
C ARG A 263 20.00 7.68 3.05
N ARG A 264 21.24 7.83 3.50
CA ARG A 264 22.28 8.57 2.76
C ARG A 264 23.04 7.70 1.76
N ARG A 265 23.18 6.40 2.05
CA ARG A 265 23.93 5.45 1.23
C ARG A 265 23.28 4.07 1.25
N PRO A 266 22.04 3.92 0.72
CA PRO A 266 21.37 2.62 0.67
C PRO A 266 22.19 1.54 -0.05
N GLN A 267 23.02 1.94 -1.03
CA GLN A 267 23.97 1.08 -1.73
C GLN A 267 25.14 0.59 -0.86
N ALA A 268 25.27 1.01 0.39
CA ALA A 268 26.21 0.42 1.34
C ALA A 268 25.64 -0.86 1.97
N TRP A 269 24.37 -1.18 1.74
CA TRP A 269 23.77 -2.43 2.18
C TRP A 269 23.80 -3.46 1.05
N ARG A 270 24.09 -4.73 1.38
CA ARG A 270 24.12 -5.85 0.45
C ARG A 270 23.10 -6.89 0.88
N MET A 271 22.24 -7.27 -0.06
CA MET A 271 21.30 -8.37 0.12
C MET A 271 21.89 -9.66 -0.43
N ARG A 272 21.67 -10.75 0.30
CA ARG A 272 21.88 -12.13 -0.17
C ARG A 272 20.60 -12.93 0.05
N THR A 273 20.29 -13.81 -0.89
CA THR A 273 19.12 -14.71 -0.83
C THR A 273 19.57 -16.15 -0.54
N GLY A 274 18.72 -16.92 0.13
CA GLY A 274 18.91 -18.36 0.34
C GLY A 274 19.42 -18.75 1.74
N ASP A 275 19.58 -20.06 1.95
CA ASP A 275 19.88 -20.67 3.26
C ASP A 275 21.37 -20.87 3.56
N GLY A 276 22.25 -20.28 2.74
CA GLY A 276 23.69 -20.38 2.94
C GLY A 276 24.18 -19.73 4.24
N PRO A 277 25.45 -19.98 4.62
CA PRO A 277 26.05 -19.33 5.79
C PRO A 277 25.99 -17.81 5.63
N VAL A 278 25.52 -17.15 6.69
CA VAL A 278 25.30 -15.69 6.71
C VAL A 278 26.34 -15.07 7.63
N PRO A 279 26.96 -13.93 7.25
CA PRO A 279 27.91 -13.23 8.11
C PRO A 279 27.32 -12.89 9.49
N THR A 280 28.18 -12.90 10.51
CA THR A 280 27.82 -12.43 11.85
C THR A 280 27.33 -10.98 11.79
N GLY A 281 26.20 -10.69 12.44
CA GLY A 281 25.59 -9.35 12.44
C GLY A 281 24.72 -9.01 11.22
N ALA A 282 24.47 -9.98 10.31
CA ALA A 282 23.52 -9.77 9.24
C ALA A 282 22.08 -9.68 9.76
N LEU A 283 21.34 -8.72 9.20
CA LEU A 283 19.92 -8.55 9.44
C LEU A 283 19.13 -9.53 8.59
N ARG A 284 18.05 -10.09 9.12
CA ARG A 284 17.29 -11.16 8.44
C ARG A 284 15.84 -10.76 8.23
N HIS A 285 15.31 -11.16 7.09
CA HIS A 285 13.88 -11.05 6.81
C HIS A 285 13.41 -12.24 5.98
N THR A 286 12.13 -12.57 6.07
CA THR A 286 11.52 -13.66 5.31
C THR A 286 10.25 -13.14 4.65
N VAL A 287 10.21 -13.26 3.33
CA VAL A 287 9.00 -12.99 2.55
C VAL A 287 8.24 -14.31 2.42
N SER A 288 7.02 -14.37 2.96
CA SER A 288 6.19 -15.58 2.97
C SER A 288 4.96 -15.49 2.09
N ARG A 289 4.61 -14.29 1.61
CA ARG A 289 3.44 -14.04 0.77
C ARG A 289 3.83 -13.22 -0.46
N GLY A 290 3.12 -13.41 -1.56
CA GLY A 290 3.20 -12.56 -2.73
C GLY A 290 1.78 -12.18 -3.17
N TYR A 291 1.57 -10.90 -3.47
CA TYR A 291 0.30 -10.39 -3.98
C TYR A 291 0.27 -10.57 -5.49
N LEU A 292 -0.56 -11.50 -5.98
CA LEU A 292 -0.60 -11.92 -7.38
C LEU A 292 -2.06 -12.19 -7.81
N ASP A 293 -2.89 -11.17 -7.66
CA ASP A 293 -4.27 -11.22 -8.15
C ASP A 293 -4.30 -10.83 -9.63
N LEU A 294 -4.97 -11.64 -10.45
CA LEU A 294 -5.03 -11.47 -11.90
C LEU A 294 -6.45 -11.06 -12.36
N PRO A 295 -6.57 -10.32 -13.47
CA PRO A 295 -7.87 -10.01 -14.04
C PRO A 295 -8.57 -11.25 -14.60
N THR A 296 -9.84 -11.10 -14.94
CA THR A 296 -10.58 -12.07 -15.76
C THR A 296 -10.67 -11.62 -17.22
N VAL A 297 -10.93 -12.59 -18.11
CA VAL A 297 -11.27 -12.34 -19.53
C VAL A 297 -12.61 -13.01 -19.81
N GLY A 298 -13.65 -12.20 -20.06
CA GLY A 298 -15.02 -12.70 -20.23
C GLY A 298 -15.52 -13.45 -19.00
N GLY A 299 -15.16 -12.98 -17.80
CA GLY A 299 -15.50 -13.57 -16.51
C GLY A 299 -14.72 -14.84 -16.16
N ARG A 300 -13.72 -15.25 -16.96
CA ARG A 300 -12.87 -16.40 -16.66
C ARG A 300 -11.52 -15.95 -16.12
N ALA A 301 -11.08 -16.57 -15.02
CA ALA A 301 -9.79 -16.27 -14.41
C ALA A 301 -8.63 -16.49 -15.39
N LEU A 302 -7.77 -15.49 -15.51
CA LEU A 302 -6.54 -15.60 -16.28
C LEU A 302 -5.54 -16.50 -15.53
N ARG A 303 -4.77 -17.29 -16.28
CA ARG A 303 -3.68 -18.10 -15.74
C ARG A 303 -2.37 -17.72 -16.41
N ASP A 304 -1.35 -17.44 -15.61
CA ASP A 304 0.00 -17.18 -16.09
C ASP A 304 1.00 -18.09 -15.36
N PRO A 305 1.81 -18.90 -16.08
CA PRO A 305 2.78 -19.81 -15.45
C PRO A 305 3.83 -19.08 -14.58
N ARG A 306 4.10 -17.81 -14.85
CA ARG A 306 5.02 -17.00 -14.03
C ARG A 306 4.49 -16.78 -12.61
N VAL A 307 3.17 -16.74 -12.42
CA VAL A 307 2.55 -16.64 -11.08
C VAL A 307 2.84 -17.89 -10.25
N ALA A 308 2.70 -19.08 -10.83
CA ALA A 308 3.02 -20.33 -10.15
C ALA A 308 4.52 -20.42 -9.80
N ALA A 309 5.40 -19.99 -10.70
CA ALA A 309 6.84 -19.93 -10.44
C ALA A 309 7.19 -18.96 -9.30
N LEU A 310 6.55 -17.80 -9.26
CA LEU A 310 6.71 -16.84 -8.17
C LEU A 310 6.20 -17.40 -6.84
N ALA A 311 5.07 -18.11 -6.82
CA ALA A 311 4.56 -18.75 -5.60
C ALA A 311 5.51 -19.85 -5.10
N ALA A 312 6.05 -20.67 -6.00
CA ALA A 312 7.00 -21.74 -5.66
C ALA A 312 8.35 -21.22 -5.10
N GLY A 313 8.69 -19.95 -5.38
CA GLY A 313 9.89 -19.30 -4.83
C GLY A 313 9.75 -18.79 -3.39
N LEU A 314 8.62 -19.05 -2.71
CA LEU A 314 8.38 -18.66 -1.33
C LEU A 314 8.47 -19.88 -0.38
N PRO A 315 8.92 -19.70 0.89
CA PRO A 315 9.36 -18.43 1.47
C PRO A 315 10.74 -18.01 0.96
N LEU A 316 10.89 -16.73 0.63
CA LEU A 316 12.18 -16.15 0.25
C LEU A 316 12.86 -15.60 1.50
N ARG A 317 13.98 -16.24 1.89
CA ARG A 317 14.82 -15.80 3.01
C ARG A 317 15.91 -14.86 2.51
N VAL A 318 16.03 -13.72 3.18
CA VAL A 318 17.03 -12.71 2.86
C VAL A 318 17.90 -12.37 4.07
N ALA A 319 19.17 -12.11 3.80
CA ALA A 319 20.12 -11.56 4.74
C ALA A 319 20.69 -10.25 4.18
N VAL A 320 20.75 -9.22 5.01
CA VAL A 320 21.23 -7.89 4.65
C VAL A 320 22.39 -7.50 5.56
N THR A 321 23.52 -7.15 4.95
CA THR A 321 24.75 -6.73 5.66
C THR A 321 25.21 -5.37 5.19
N ARG A 322 25.89 -4.62 6.04
CA ARG A 322 26.64 -3.44 5.63
C ARG A 322 27.89 -3.90 4.87
N ASP A 323 28.22 -3.24 3.78
CA ASP A 323 29.57 -3.27 3.22
C ASP A 323 30.52 -2.71 4.27
N GLY A 324 31.69 -3.36 4.41
CA GLY A 324 32.68 -3.08 5.43
C GLY A 324 32.75 -1.59 5.76
N VAL A 325 32.33 -1.26 6.99
CA VAL A 325 32.95 -0.14 7.70
C VAL A 325 34.43 -0.50 7.70
N ARG A 326 35.21 0.15 6.85
CA ARG A 326 36.66 0.05 6.93
C ARG A 326 37.13 0.46 8.31
#